data_AF-A0A6I6AGN3-F1
#
_entry.id   AF-A0A6I6AGN3-F1
#
_cell.length_a   1.000
_cell.length_b   1.000
_cell.length_c   1.000
_cell.angle_alpha   90.00
_cell.angle_beta   90.00
_cell.angle_gamma   90.00
#
_symmetry.space_group_name_H-M   'P 1'
#
loop_
_entity.id
_entity.type
_entity.pdbx_description
1 polymer ?
#
loop_
_entity_poly.entity_id
_entity_poly.type
_entity_poly.pdbx_seq_one_letter_code
_entity_poly.pdbx_strand_id
1 'polypeptide(L)'
;MSRFMLIAVLGMFCLSQVRAGETRTWEGKWNNRKYNTTGPLKCVATSDDKGNWKATFTGLFKGDPFKYEATFQSKSTGIQHNLSGKATIRGHEYQWIGLMKGATLSGKYKSNIGYYGEFVLKEKE
;
A
#
# COMPACT_ATOMS: atom_id res chain seq x y z
N MET A 1 -15.68 48.21 -31.39
CA MET A 1 -15.86 47.62 -30.04
C MET A 1 -16.10 46.13 -30.21
N SER A 2 -15.11 45.28 -29.92
CA SER A 2 -15.33 43.83 -29.89
C SER A 2 -14.50 43.27 -28.75
N ARG A 3 -15.18 42.90 -27.66
CA ARG A 3 -14.56 42.34 -26.46
C ARG A 3 -14.53 40.83 -26.62
N PHE A 4 -13.36 40.27 -26.96
CA PHE A 4 -13.11 38.85 -26.81
C PHE A 4 -12.90 38.53 -25.33
N MET A 5 -13.90 37.94 -24.69
CA MET A 5 -13.76 37.36 -23.36
C MET A 5 -13.14 35.96 -23.50
N LEU A 6 -11.85 35.86 -23.21
CA LEU A 6 -11.15 34.58 -23.02
C LEU A 6 -11.45 34.10 -21.59
N ILE A 7 -12.36 33.13 -21.46
CA ILE A 7 -12.54 32.37 -20.23
C ILE A 7 -11.42 31.33 -20.19
N ALA A 8 -10.31 31.67 -19.53
CA ALA A 8 -9.28 30.71 -19.18
C ALA A 8 -9.80 29.79 -18.07
N VAL A 9 -10.27 28.60 -18.44
CA VAL A 9 -10.55 27.52 -17.48
C VAL A 9 -9.20 27.01 -16.97
N LEU A 10 -8.71 27.61 -15.89
CA LEU A 10 -7.60 27.06 -15.11
C LEU A 10 -8.11 25.76 -14.46
N GLY A 11 -7.89 24.64 -15.13
CA GLY A 11 -8.09 23.30 -14.58
C GLY A 11 -7.14 23.13 -13.40
N MET A 12 -7.66 23.35 -12.20
CA MET A 12 -6.95 23.12 -10.94
C MET A 12 -6.79 21.60 -10.78
N PHE A 13 -5.74 21.05 -11.38
CA PHE A 13 -5.27 19.71 -11.08
C PHE A 13 -4.79 19.73 -9.62
N CYS A 14 -5.67 19.37 -8.69
CA CYS A 14 -5.29 19.00 -7.34
C CYS A 14 -4.41 17.74 -7.43
N LEU A 15 -3.11 17.94 -7.70
CA LEU A 15 -2.10 16.95 -7.40
C LEU A 15 -2.17 16.72 -5.90
N SER A 16 -2.68 15.56 -5.48
CA SER A 16 -2.60 15.09 -4.10
C SER A 16 -1.12 14.94 -3.73
N GLN A 17 -0.51 16.03 -3.27
CA GLN A 17 0.85 16.01 -2.75
C GLN A 17 0.80 15.24 -1.44
N VAL A 18 1.38 14.03 -1.44
CA VAL A 18 1.64 13.27 -0.21
C VAL A 18 2.47 14.17 0.69
N ARG A 19 1.93 14.55 1.85
CA ARG A 19 2.67 15.37 2.80
C ARG A 19 3.69 14.48 3.50
N ALA A 20 4.89 15.02 3.70
CA ALA A 20 5.87 14.42 4.59
C ALA A 20 5.28 14.17 5.98
N GLY A 21 5.58 13.02 6.58
CA GLY A 21 5.10 12.65 7.91
C GLY A 21 3.63 12.22 7.95
N GLU A 22 2.96 12.14 6.80
CA GLU A 22 1.60 11.62 6.71
C GLU A 22 1.60 10.15 7.14
N THR A 23 0.80 9.84 8.16
CA THR A 23 0.58 8.47 8.63
C THR A 23 -0.80 7.99 8.21
N ARG A 24 -0.84 6.86 7.51
CA ARG A 24 -2.07 6.21 7.07
C ARG A 24 -2.17 4.81 7.63
N THR A 25 -3.39 4.38 7.91
CA THR A 25 -3.70 3.04 8.41
C THR A 25 -4.63 2.35 7.43
N TRP A 26 -4.32 1.12 7.05
CA TRP A 26 -5.20 0.24 6.29
C TRP A 26 -5.47 -1.06 7.05
N GLU A 27 -6.69 -1.56 6.97
CA GLU A 27 -7.10 -2.83 7.56
C GLU A 27 -7.86 -3.67 6.53
N GLY A 28 -7.75 -4.99 6.65
CA GLY A 28 -8.42 -5.93 5.76
C GLY A 28 -7.95 -7.35 5.99
N LYS A 29 -7.84 -8.13 4.91
CA LYS A 29 -7.45 -9.54 5.00
C LYS A 29 -6.32 -9.88 4.03
N TRP A 30 -5.50 -10.83 4.44
CA TRP A 30 -4.59 -11.58 3.57
C TRP A 30 -5.19 -12.95 3.27
N ASN A 31 -4.87 -13.51 2.11
CA ASN A 31 -5.29 -14.84 1.67
C ASN A 31 -4.07 -15.59 1.14
N ASN A 32 -3.80 -16.79 1.65
CA ASN A 32 -2.79 -17.72 1.14
C ASN A 32 -3.50 -18.78 0.28
N ARG A 33 -3.12 -18.85 -0.99
CA ARG A 33 -3.72 -19.76 -1.96
C ARG A 33 -3.27 -21.20 -1.81
N LYS A 34 -2.04 -21.45 -1.33
CA LYS A 34 -1.49 -22.80 -1.17
C LYS A 34 -2.26 -23.62 -0.12
N TYR A 35 -2.63 -23.00 0.99
CA TYR A 35 -3.33 -23.68 2.10
C TYR A 35 -4.78 -23.23 2.27
N ASN A 36 -5.29 -22.38 1.37
CA ASN A 36 -6.61 -21.76 1.47
C ASN A 36 -6.89 -21.12 2.84
N THR A 37 -5.87 -20.49 3.42
CA THR A 37 -5.99 -19.81 4.72
C THR A 37 -6.13 -18.32 4.53
N THR A 38 -6.90 -17.67 5.39
CA THR A 38 -7.08 -16.22 5.42
C THR A 38 -6.89 -15.69 6.84
N GLY A 39 -6.55 -14.43 6.98
CA GLY A 39 -6.42 -13.79 8.29
C GLY A 39 -6.46 -12.27 8.20
N PRO A 40 -6.66 -11.59 9.35
CA PRO A 40 -6.62 -10.15 9.41
C PRO A 40 -5.22 -9.64 9.06
N LEU A 41 -5.17 -8.51 8.36
CA LEU A 41 -3.95 -7.76 8.08
C LEU A 41 -4.22 -6.28 8.34
N LYS A 42 -3.28 -5.63 9.03
CA LYS A 42 -3.22 -4.20 9.25
C LYS A 42 -1.89 -3.67 8.73
N CYS A 43 -1.92 -2.55 8.04
CA CYS A 43 -0.76 -1.79 7.60
C CYS A 43 -0.83 -0.40 8.23
N VAL A 44 0.22 0.05 8.88
CA VAL A 44 0.40 1.45 9.29
C VAL A 44 1.64 1.95 8.58
N ALA A 45 1.51 2.98 7.74
CA ALA A 45 2.65 3.52 7.00
C ALA A 45 2.77 5.02 7.19
N THR A 46 4.02 5.48 7.30
CA THR A 46 4.37 6.90 7.40
C THR A 46 5.24 7.28 6.21
N SER A 47 4.88 8.36 5.53
CA SER A 47 5.65 8.92 4.41
C SER A 47 6.83 9.77 4.91
N ASP A 48 7.91 9.79 4.14
CA ASP A 48 9.01 10.74 4.27
C ASP A 48 8.94 11.86 3.21
N ASP A 49 9.82 12.86 3.35
CA ASP A 49 9.94 14.01 2.43
C ASP A 49 10.28 13.63 0.98
N LYS A 50 10.73 12.39 0.76
CA LYS A 50 11.15 11.85 -0.54
C LYS A 50 10.08 10.94 -1.16
N GLY A 51 8.90 10.84 -0.55
CA GLY A 51 7.81 9.98 -1.00
C GLY A 51 8.06 8.48 -0.79
N ASN A 52 9.03 8.12 0.06
CA ASN A 52 9.14 6.77 0.58
C ASN A 52 8.20 6.61 1.75
N TRP A 53 7.73 5.39 1.95
CA TRP A 53 6.87 5.02 3.05
C TRP A 53 7.56 3.95 3.87
N LYS A 54 7.62 4.18 5.18
CA LYS A 54 7.97 3.14 6.15
C LYS A 54 6.67 2.56 6.69
N ALA A 55 6.45 1.27 6.44
CA ALA A 55 5.24 0.58 6.81
C ALA A 55 5.51 -0.53 7.83
N THR A 56 4.59 -0.68 8.77
CA THR A 56 4.49 -1.82 9.67
C THR A 56 3.23 -2.60 9.35
N PHE A 57 3.41 -3.87 8.99
CA PHE A 57 2.33 -4.82 8.81
C PHE A 57 2.18 -5.70 10.04
N THR A 58 0.94 -5.90 10.47
CA THR A 58 0.59 -6.81 11.58
C THR A 58 -0.62 -7.65 11.19
N GLY A 59 -0.67 -8.89 11.67
CA GLY A 59 -1.79 -9.77 11.38
C GLY A 59 -1.74 -11.06 12.18
N LEU A 60 -2.68 -11.95 11.90
CA LEU A 60 -2.73 -13.28 12.50
C LEU A 60 -2.62 -14.35 11.41
N PHE A 61 -1.77 -15.36 11.65
CA PHE A 61 -1.67 -16.58 10.87
C PHE A 61 -2.11 -17.76 11.73
N LYS A 62 -3.31 -18.31 11.47
CA LYS A 62 -3.90 -19.40 12.26
C LYS A 62 -3.93 -19.10 13.78
N GLY A 63 -4.15 -17.84 14.15
CA GLY A 63 -4.15 -17.38 15.54
C GLY A 63 -2.80 -16.85 16.04
N ASP A 64 -1.68 -17.20 15.39
CA ASP A 64 -0.36 -16.70 15.76
C ASP A 64 -0.17 -15.27 15.23
N PRO A 65 0.21 -14.30 16.07
CA PRO A 65 0.51 -12.96 15.60
C PRO A 65 1.81 -12.91 14.79
N PHE A 66 1.82 -12.07 13.75
CA PHE A 66 3.03 -11.69 13.04
C PHE A 66 3.14 -10.17 12.91
N LYS A 67 4.38 -9.68 12.81
CA LYS A 67 4.73 -8.29 12.51
C LYS A 67 5.89 -8.28 11.52
N TYR A 68 5.84 -7.41 10.52
CA TYR A 68 7.00 -7.12 9.68
C TYR A 68 7.02 -5.67 9.24
N GLU A 69 8.22 -5.15 9.03
CA GLU A 69 8.44 -3.82 8.47
C GLU A 69 8.71 -3.92 6.96
N ALA A 70 8.24 -2.94 6.20
CA ALA A 70 8.54 -2.80 4.80
C ALA A 70 8.78 -1.33 4.47
N THR A 71 9.72 -1.07 3.58
CA THR A 71 9.92 0.25 2.98
C THR A 71 9.53 0.19 1.52
N PHE A 72 8.68 1.10 1.05
CA PHE A 72 8.33 1.18 -0.36
C PHE A 72 8.35 2.62 -0.84
N GLN A 73 8.81 2.82 -2.08
CA GLN A 73 8.75 4.12 -2.73
C GLN A 73 7.44 4.23 -3.49
N SER A 74 6.70 5.31 -3.24
CA SER A 74 5.53 5.63 -4.06
C SER A 74 6.03 6.29 -5.36
N LYS A 75 6.10 5.53 -6.46
CA LYS A 75 6.22 6.11 -7.81
C LYS A 75 4.82 6.31 -8.37
N SER A 76 4.36 7.56 -8.39
CA SER A 76 3.05 7.91 -8.93
C SER A 76 3.02 7.68 -10.44
N THR A 77 2.15 6.78 -10.89
CA THR A 77 1.76 6.66 -12.30
C THR A 77 0.27 7.01 -12.40
N GLY A 78 -0.01 8.30 -12.59
CA GLY A 78 -1.39 8.82 -12.50
C GLY A 78 -1.93 8.72 -11.07
N ILE A 79 -3.08 8.05 -10.88
CA ILE A 79 -3.79 7.91 -9.59
C ILE A 79 -3.34 6.69 -8.75
N GLN A 80 -2.23 6.06 -9.13
CA GLN A 80 -1.78 4.77 -8.64
C GLN A 80 -0.30 4.81 -8.24
N HIS A 81 0.02 4.15 -7.13
CA HIS A 81 1.41 3.99 -6.66
C HIS A 81 1.76 2.50 -6.65
N ASN A 82 2.71 2.10 -7.50
CA ASN A 82 3.20 0.72 -7.54
C ASN A 82 4.25 0.51 -6.45
N LEU A 83 4.09 -0.57 -5.70
CA LEU A 83 4.90 -0.91 -4.53
C LEU A 83 5.61 -2.24 -4.72
N SER A 84 6.74 -2.41 -4.06
CA SER A 84 7.36 -3.70 -3.86
C SER A 84 8.05 -3.73 -2.49
N GLY A 85 8.23 -4.93 -1.96
CA GLY A 85 8.90 -5.09 -0.67
C GLY A 85 9.35 -6.51 -0.43
N LYS A 86 10.21 -6.65 0.57
CA LYS A 86 10.67 -7.93 1.11
C LYS A 86 10.40 -7.95 2.61
N ALA A 87 10.16 -9.13 3.16
CA ALA A 87 9.97 -9.32 4.59
C ALA A 87 10.45 -10.71 5.02
N THR A 88 10.93 -10.84 6.24
CA THR A 88 11.19 -12.14 6.85
C THR A 88 10.12 -12.42 7.89
N ILE A 89 9.28 -13.43 7.64
CA ILE A 89 8.18 -13.81 8.52
C ILE A 89 8.46 -15.24 9.00
N ARG A 90 8.65 -15.40 10.31
CA ARG A 90 8.98 -16.70 10.94
C ARG A 90 10.20 -17.38 10.30
N GLY A 91 11.23 -16.61 9.97
CA GLY A 91 12.46 -17.11 9.35
C GLY A 91 12.37 -17.42 7.85
N HIS A 92 11.23 -17.16 7.21
CA HIS A 92 11.06 -17.36 5.77
C HIS A 92 11.01 -16.02 5.05
N GLU A 93 11.64 -15.97 3.88
CA GLU A 93 11.70 -14.77 3.06
C GLU A 93 10.43 -14.67 2.22
N TYR A 94 9.80 -13.50 2.29
CA TYR A 94 8.67 -13.09 1.48
C TYR A 94 9.06 -11.93 0.59
N GLN A 95 8.55 -11.95 -0.62
CA GLN A 95 8.58 -10.83 -1.56
C GLN A 95 7.14 -10.51 -1.94
N TRP A 96 6.85 -9.23 -2.12
CA TRP A 96 5.54 -8.80 -2.56
C TRP A 96 5.62 -7.61 -3.51
N ILE A 97 4.59 -7.51 -4.32
CA ILE A 97 4.29 -6.34 -5.15
C ILE A 97 2.91 -5.84 -4.75
N GLY A 98 2.70 -4.53 -4.78
CA GLY A 98 1.42 -3.96 -4.40
C GLY A 98 1.09 -2.67 -5.12
N LEU A 99 -0.09 -2.17 -4.79
CA LEU A 99 -0.68 -1.00 -5.38
C LEU A 99 -1.41 -0.21 -4.28
N MET A 100 -1.11 1.08 -4.17
CA MET A 100 -2.01 2.04 -3.51
C MET A 100 -2.81 2.79 -4.57
N LYS A 101 -4.14 2.75 -4.45
CA LYS A 101 -5.07 3.46 -5.33
C LYS A 101 -6.23 4.01 -4.49
N GLY A 102 -6.31 5.33 -4.37
CA GLY A 102 -7.25 5.97 -3.44
C GLY A 102 -7.08 5.41 -2.02
N ALA A 103 -8.19 5.05 -1.39
CA ALA A 103 -8.23 4.48 -0.04
C ALA A 103 -7.94 2.95 0.01
N THR A 104 -7.37 2.36 -1.04
CA THR A 104 -7.11 0.91 -1.08
C THR A 104 -5.63 0.61 -1.24
N LEU A 105 -5.13 -0.28 -0.37
CA LEU A 105 -3.81 -0.89 -0.46
C LEU A 105 -3.99 -2.38 -0.74
N SER A 106 -3.49 -2.85 -1.89
CA SER A 106 -3.55 -4.26 -2.26
C SER A 106 -2.19 -4.78 -2.70
N GLY A 107 -2.00 -6.09 -2.67
CA GLY A 107 -0.76 -6.68 -3.11
C GLY A 107 -0.81 -8.19 -3.26
N LYS A 108 0.21 -8.72 -3.94
CA LYS A 108 0.46 -10.14 -4.14
C LYS A 108 1.80 -10.49 -3.52
N TYR A 109 1.87 -11.59 -2.81
CA TYR A 109 3.10 -12.05 -2.15
C TYR A 109 3.47 -13.47 -2.56
N LYS A 110 4.75 -13.78 -2.45
CA LYS A 110 5.34 -15.12 -2.59
C LYS A 110 6.46 -15.28 -1.56
N SER A 111 6.74 -16.50 -1.15
CA SER A 111 7.86 -16.84 -0.27
C SER A 111 8.77 -17.91 -0.87
N ASN A 112 9.97 -18.02 -0.32
CA ASN A 112 10.93 -19.07 -0.67
C ASN A 112 10.47 -20.50 -0.30
N ILE A 113 9.50 -20.65 0.62
CA ILE A 113 8.88 -21.93 0.99
C ILE A 113 7.58 -22.24 0.23
N GLY A 114 7.31 -21.47 -0.83
CA GLY A 114 6.19 -21.69 -1.74
C GLY A 114 4.84 -21.20 -1.22
N TYR A 115 4.78 -20.43 -0.14
CA TYR A 115 3.54 -19.71 0.22
C TYR A 115 3.35 -18.56 -0.75
N TYR A 116 2.12 -18.37 -1.22
CA TYR A 116 1.77 -17.25 -2.10
C TYR A 116 0.30 -16.87 -1.92
N GLY A 117 -0.03 -15.66 -2.33
CA GLY A 117 -1.38 -15.16 -2.28
C GLY A 117 -1.46 -13.66 -2.42
N GLU A 118 -2.47 -13.06 -1.80
CA GLU A 118 -2.82 -11.67 -1.97
C GLU A 118 -3.39 -11.05 -0.69
N PHE A 119 -3.39 -9.73 -0.63
CA PHE A 119 -4.09 -8.98 0.38
C PHE A 119 -4.82 -7.79 -0.25
N VAL A 120 -5.93 -7.40 0.36
CA VAL A 120 -6.69 -6.19 0.02
C VAL A 120 -7.09 -5.51 1.33
N LEU A 121 -6.63 -4.28 1.50
CA LEU A 121 -6.84 -3.47 2.69
C LEU A 121 -7.50 -2.16 2.30
N LYS A 122 -8.41 -1.68 3.15
CA LYS A 122 -9.04 -0.37 3.01
C LYS A 122 -8.50 0.56 4.08
N GLU A 123 -8.35 1.82 3.71
CA GLU A 123 -7.92 2.88 4.62
C GLU A 123 -8.96 3.01 5.72
N LYS A 124 -8.47 3.16 6.94
CA LYS A 124 -9.30 3.38 8.11
C LYS A 124 -9.12 4.84 8.51
N GLU A 125 -10.23 5.57 8.48
CA GLU A 125 -10.34 6.95 8.97
C GLU A 125 -9.95 7.05 10.45
#